data_AF-A0A060Z196-F1
#
_entry.id   AF-A0A060Z196-F1
#
_cell.length_a   1.000
_cell.length_b   1.000
_cell.length_c   1.000
_cell.angle_alpha   90.00
_cell.angle_beta   90.00
_cell.angle_gamma   90.00
#
_symmetry.space_group_name_H-M   'P 1'
#
loop_
_entity.id
_entity.type
_entity.pdbx_description
1 polymer ?
#
loop_
_entity_poly.entity_id
_entity_poly.type
_entity_poly.pdbx_seq_one_letter_code
_entity_poly.pdbx_strand_id
1 'polypeptide(L)'
;MMCLRLISFWYIPSYLDKDELCVVCGDKATGYHYRCITCEGCKGFFRRTIQKNLNPTYACKYEAKCVIDKVTRNQCQECRFKKCIAVGMATDLVLDDSKRLAKRKLIEENRERRRKDELQKTVWDRPEPSQEEWDLIRMVTEAHMSTNAQGNHWKQKRKFLVRRLLRG
;
A
#
# COMPACT_ATOMS: atom_id res chain seq x y z
N MET A 1 12.41 12.89 29.00
CA MET A 1 11.88 11.59 28.52
C MET A 1 10.37 11.70 28.43
N MET A 2 9.79 11.96 27.25
CA MET A 2 8.34 11.86 27.08
C MET A 2 8.02 10.55 26.36
N CYS A 3 7.15 9.79 27.02
CA CYS A 3 6.80 8.41 26.74
C CYS A 3 6.01 8.30 25.43
N LEU A 4 6.50 7.47 24.52
CA LEU A 4 5.80 6.96 23.36
C LEU A 4 4.65 6.05 23.82
N ARG A 5 3.40 6.50 23.67
CA ARG A 5 2.25 5.61 23.54
C ARG A 5 1.53 5.89 22.22
N LEU A 6 1.82 5.03 21.26
CA LEU A 6 1.08 4.84 20.01
C LEU A 6 -0.32 4.28 20.33
N ILE A 7 -1.39 4.83 19.73
CA ILE A 7 -2.54 4.14 19.10
C ILE A 7 -3.30 5.19 18.23
N SER A 8 -3.01 5.15 16.92
CA SER A 8 -3.95 5.25 15.78
C SER A 8 -5.23 6.11 15.86
N PHE A 9 -5.12 7.42 16.07
CA PHE A 9 -5.97 8.37 15.36
C PHE A 9 -5.07 9.37 14.65
N TRP A 10 -5.24 9.43 13.33
CA TRP A 10 -4.69 10.40 12.39
C TRP A 10 -4.30 11.71 13.11
N TYR A 11 -2.99 11.99 13.24
CA TYR A 11 -2.53 13.27 13.77
C TYR A 11 -2.94 14.34 12.76
N ILE A 12 -4.13 14.89 12.96
CA ILE A 12 -4.62 16.10 12.31
C ILE A 12 -3.97 17.23 13.10
N PRO A 13 -3.00 17.98 12.53
CA PRO A 13 -2.41 19.12 13.19
C PRO A 13 -3.50 20.07 13.71
N SER A 14 -3.32 20.62 14.90
CA SER A 14 -4.27 21.47 15.64
C SER A 14 -4.78 22.73 14.92
N TYR A 15 -4.29 23.01 13.71
CA TYR A 15 -4.68 24.15 12.87
C TYR A 15 -5.67 23.78 11.76
N LEU A 16 -6.09 22.51 11.69
CA LEU A 16 -7.16 22.04 10.82
C LEU A 16 -8.41 21.92 11.66
N ASP A 17 -9.27 22.94 11.61
CA ASP A 17 -10.63 22.82 12.12
C ASP A 17 -11.31 21.62 11.43
N LYS A 18 -12.13 20.88 12.19
CA LYS A 18 -12.69 19.57 11.78
C LYS A 18 -13.60 19.62 10.54
N ASP A 19 -13.87 20.82 10.02
CA ASP A 19 -14.82 21.09 8.94
C ASP A 19 -14.27 22.01 7.83
N GLU A 20 -12.95 22.06 7.68
CA GLU A 20 -12.32 22.72 6.52
C GLU A 20 -12.80 22.13 5.18
N LEU A 21 -13.06 23.03 4.21
CA LEU A 21 -13.58 22.67 2.90
C LEU A 21 -12.47 22.66 1.85
N CYS A 22 -12.60 21.76 0.88
CA CYS A 22 -11.68 21.66 -0.24
C CYS A 22 -11.71 22.94 -1.07
N VAL A 23 -10.59 23.66 -1.14
CA VAL A 23 -10.50 24.94 -1.87
C VAL A 23 -10.79 24.83 -3.38
N VAL A 24 -10.75 23.61 -3.94
CA VAL A 24 -11.06 23.35 -5.34
C VAL A 24 -12.57 23.15 -5.58
N CYS A 25 -13.26 22.38 -4.75
CA CYS A 25 -14.63 21.94 -5.06
C CYS A 25 -15.62 22.06 -3.90
N GLY A 26 -15.21 22.60 -2.75
CA GLY A 26 -16.07 22.77 -1.57
C GLY A 26 -16.52 21.49 -0.86
N ASP A 27 -16.01 20.31 -1.26
CA ASP A 27 -16.28 19.04 -0.55
C ASP A 27 -15.45 18.96 0.74
N LYS A 28 -15.79 18.07 1.68
CA LYS A 28 -15.07 17.93 2.95
C LYS A 28 -13.59 17.64 2.71
N ALA A 29 -12.70 18.48 3.23
CA ALA A 29 -11.26 18.29 3.08
C ALA A 29 -10.74 17.17 4.00
N THR A 30 -9.63 16.55 3.60
CA THR A 30 -8.92 15.56 4.42
C THR A 30 -7.57 16.09 4.94
N GLY A 31 -7.35 17.40 4.78
CA GLY A 31 -6.11 18.10 5.15
C GLY A 31 -5.35 18.67 3.96
N TYR A 32 -4.07 18.94 4.17
CA TYR A 32 -3.17 19.46 3.15
C TYR A 32 -2.73 18.37 2.19
N HIS A 33 -2.94 18.59 0.89
CA HIS A 33 -2.35 17.81 -0.18
C HIS A 33 -1.75 18.76 -1.20
N TYR A 34 -0.48 18.54 -1.55
CA TYR A 34 0.23 19.38 -2.51
C TYR A 34 0.17 20.87 -2.15
N ARG A 35 0.39 21.19 -0.86
CA ARG A 35 0.32 22.54 -0.25
C ARG A 35 -1.07 23.18 -0.09
N CYS A 36 -2.16 22.52 -0.49
CA CYS A 36 -3.51 23.08 -0.38
C CYS A 36 -4.46 22.19 0.43
N ILE A 37 -5.41 22.80 1.14
CA ILE A 37 -6.52 22.10 1.80
C ILE A 37 -7.45 21.51 0.74
N THR A 38 -7.45 20.18 0.59
CA THR A 38 -8.24 19.53 -0.45
C THR A 38 -8.88 18.22 0.02
N CYS A 39 -9.93 17.78 -0.68
CA CYS A 39 -10.52 16.46 -0.51
C CYS A 39 -9.70 15.38 -1.24
N GLU A 40 -9.91 14.09 -0.89
CA GLU A 40 -9.26 12.96 -1.57
C GLU A 40 -9.56 12.91 -3.07
N GLY A 41 -10.74 13.38 -3.50
CA GLY A 41 -11.12 13.44 -4.90
C GLY A 41 -10.22 14.37 -5.72
N CYS A 42 -9.97 15.59 -5.23
CA CYS A 42 -9.11 16.56 -5.92
C CYS A 42 -7.62 16.21 -5.77
N LYS A 43 -7.20 15.71 -4.60
CA LYS A 43 -5.86 15.12 -4.41
C LYS A 43 -5.56 14.02 -5.43
N GLY A 44 -6.46 13.04 -5.56
CA GLY A 44 -6.28 11.91 -6.46
C GLY A 44 -6.34 12.31 -7.93
N PHE A 45 -7.22 13.23 -8.30
CA PHE A 45 -7.29 13.81 -9.64
C PHE A 45 -5.96 14.50 -10.00
N PHE A 46 -5.52 15.47 -9.20
CA PHE A 46 -4.28 16.21 -9.42
C PHE A 46 -3.07 15.29 -9.56
N ARG A 47 -2.91 14.32 -8.63
CA ARG A 47 -1.82 13.33 -8.69
C ARG A 47 -1.79 12.58 -10.02
N ARG A 48 -2.94 12.06 -10.47
CA ARG A 48 -3.00 11.27 -11.72
C ARG A 48 -2.76 12.14 -12.94
N THR A 49 -3.28 13.37 -12.94
CA THR A 49 -3.07 14.32 -14.04
C THR A 49 -1.59 14.61 -14.25
N ILE A 50 -0.86 14.92 -13.18
CA ILE A 50 0.58 15.22 -13.27
C ILE A 50 1.39 13.96 -13.60
N GLN A 51 1.17 12.84 -12.90
CA GLN A 51 1.94 11.61 -13.11
C GLN A 51 1.80 11.03 -14.52
N LYS A 52 0.63 11.17 -15.14
CA LYS A 52 0.37 10.64 -16.48
C LYS A 52 0.43 11.73 -17.55
N ASN A 53 0.85 12.95 -17.20
CA ASN A 53 0.87 14.11 -18.08
C ASN A 53 -0.43 14.29 -18.88
N LEU A 54 -1.59 14.23 -18.21
CA LEU A 54 -2.91 14.24 -18.86
C LEU A 54 -3.42 15.66 -19.12
N ASN A 55 -2.86 16.69 -18.49
CA ASN A 55 -3.34 18.06 -18.65
C ASN A 55 -3.36 18.55 -20.11
N PRO A 56 -2.42 18.18 -21.01
CA PRO A 56 -2.51 18.60 -22.42
C PRO A 56 -3.66 17.93 -23.17
N THR A 57 -4.16 16.79 -22.68
CA THR A 57 -5.29 16.06 -23.29
C THR A 57 -6.65 16.57 -22.85
N TYR A 58 -6.69 17.40 -21.80
CA TYR A 58 -7.95 17.94 -21.29
C TYR A 58 -8.41 19.10 -22.16
N ALA A 59 -9.63 18.99 -22.67
CA ALA A 59 -10.30 20.05 -23.43
C ALA A 59 -11.70 20.28 -22.85
N CYS A 60 -12.00 21.52 -22.51
CA CYS A 60 -13.32 21.96 -22.12
C CYS A 60 -14.22 21.98 -23.35
N LYS A 61 -15.46 21.51 -23.18
CA LYS A 61 -16.50 21.53 -24.22
C LYS A 61 -17.25 22.86 -24.31
N TYR A 62 -16.91 23.81 -23.43
CA TYR A 62 -17.55 25.10 -23.26
C TYR A 62 -16.47 26.20 -23.18
N GLU A 63 -16.75 27.32 -22.51
CA GLU A 63 -15.86 28.50 -22.47
C GLU A 63 -14.72 28.43 -21.44
N ALA A 64 -14.29 27.23 -21.03
CA ALA A 64 -13.27 27.05 -19.97
C ALA A 64 -13.56 27.78 -18.63
N LYS A 65 -14.83 28.09 -18.34
CA LYS A 65 -15.34 28.75 -17.13
C LYS A 65 -16.30 27.87 -16.31
N CYS A 66 -16.19 26.55 -16.42
CA CYS A 66 -17.10 25.64 -15.72
C CYS A 66 -17.00 25.84 -14.20
N VAL A 67 -18.15 25.91 -13.54
CA VAL A 67 -18.22 25.88 -12.07
C VAL A 67 -17.72 24.52 -11.59
N ILE A 68 -16.85 24.54 -10.57
CA ILE A 68 -16.27 23.34 -9.97
C ILE A 68 -16.70 23.29 -8.50
N ASP A 69 -17.67 22.43 -8.23
CA ASP A 69 -18.19 22.09 -6.89
C ASP A 69 -18.18 20.56 -6.66
N LYS A 70 -18.68 20.09 -5.51
CA LYS A 70 -18.69 18.67 -5.14
C LYS A 70 -19.40 17.78 -6.17
N VAL A 71 -20.46 18.29 -6.78
CA VAL A 71 -21.33 17.58 -7.72
C VAL A 71 -20.77 17.68 -9.14
N THR A 72 -20.35 18.87 -9.56
CA THR A 72 -19.96 19.18 -10.94
C THR A 72 -18.48 18.95 -11.26
N ARG A 73 -17.61 18.73 -10.27
CA ARG A 73 -16.16 18.56 -10.46
C ARG A 73 -15.73 17.47 -11.44
N ASN A 74 -16.60 16.53 -11.83
CA ASN A 74 -16.27 15.49 -12.80
C ASN A 74 -16.74 15.82 -14.24
N GLN A 75 -17.50 16.89 -14.44
CA GLN A 75 -18.06 17.26 -15.74
C GLN A 75 -17.02 17.88 -16.69
N CYS A 76 -16.02 18.59 -16.15
CA CYS A 76 -14.95 19.20 -16.95
C CYS A 76 -13.59 19.03 -16.27
N GLN A 77 -12.73 18.21 -16.86
CA GLN A 77 -11.37 17.94 -16.34
C GLN A 77 -10.45 19.15 -16.53
N GLU A 78 -10.55 19.87 -17.64
CA GLU A 78 -9.70 21.04 -17.92
C GLU A 78 -9.93 22.14 -16.88
N CYS A 79 -11.19 22.56 -16.68
CA CYS A 79 -11.54 23.58 -15.70
C CYS A 79 -11.19 23.16 -14.26
N ARG A 80 -11.39 21.87 -13.93
CA ARG A 80 -10.99 21.35 -12.61
C ARG A 80 -9.48 21.44 -12.41
N PHE A 81 -8.69 21.05 -13.40
CA PHE A 81 -7.23 21.12 -13.32
C PHE A 81 -6.73 22.56 -13.28
N LYS A 82 -7.28 23.44 -14.12
CA LYS A 82 -7.00 24.88 -14.07
C LYS A 82 -7.28 25.45 -12.68
N LYS A 83 -8.41 25.08 -12.05
CA LYS A 83 -8.71 25.49 -10.67
C LYS A 83 -7.72 24.92 -9.65
N CYS A 84 -7.29 23.66 -9.78
CA CYS A 84 -6.23 23.09 -8.93
C CYS A 84 -4.93 23.91 -8.99
N ILE A 85 -4.51 24.34 -10.18
CA ILE A 85 -3.33 25.19 -10.35
C ILE A 85 -3.57 26.59 -9.78
N ALA A 86 -4.73 27.19 -10.06
CA ALA A 86 -5.08 28.53 -9.60
C ALA A 86 -5.10 28.67 -8.07
N VAL A 87 -5.52 27.63 -7.34
CA VAL A 87 -5.47 27.62 -5.86
C VAL A 87 -4.09 27.29 -5.28
N GLY A 88 -3.08 27.03 -6.12
CA GLY A 88 -1.70 26.82 -5.71
C GLY A 88 -1.29 25.37 -5.44
N MET A 89 -1.98 24.37 -6.00
CA MET A 89 -1.54 22.98 -5.83
C MET A 89 -0.16 22.75 -6.48
N ALA A 90 0.79 22.27 -5.69
CA ALA A 90 2.19 22.18 -6.03
C ALA A 90 2.51 20.92 -6.86
N THR A 91 2.85 21.10 -8.15
CA THR A 91 3.12 20.00 -9.09
C THR A 91 4.44 19.27 -8.80
N ASP A 92 5.43 19.97 -8.28
CA ASP A 92 6.75 19.49 -7.88
C ASP A 92 6.70 18.46 -6.73
N LEU A 93 5.65 18.51 -5.89
CA LEU A 93 5.42 17.54 -4.83
C LEU A 93 4.81 16.22 -5.33
N VAL A 94 4.42 16.14 -6.60
CA VAL A 94 4.03 14.89 -7.24
C VAL A 94 5.30 14.16 -7.68
N LEU A 95 5.59 13.00 -7.06
CA LEU A 95 6.77 12.20 -7.40
C LEU A 95 6.77 11.81 -8.87
N ASP A 96 7.89 12.12 -9.53
CA ASP A 96 8.28 11.58 -10.84
C ASP A 96 8.48 10.06 -10.79
N ASP A 97 8.60 9.44 -11.96
CA ASP A 97 8.71 7.99 -12.10
C ASP A 97 9.94 7.41 -11.40
N SER A 98 11.08 8.11 -11.46
CA SER A 98 12.33 7.67 -10.80
C SER A 98 12.16 7.60 -9.29
N LYS A 99 11.69 8.69 -8.65
CA LYS A 99 11.44 8.73 -7.20
C LYS A 99 10.34 7.76 -6.78
N ARG A 100 9.33 7.56 -7.61
CA ARG A 100 8.25 6.59 -7.34
C ARG A 100 8.77 5.16 -7.35
N LEU A 101 9.62 4.79 -8.31
CA LEU A 101 10.26 3.47 -8.37
C LEU A 101 11.21 3.27 -7.20
N ALA A 102 12.05 4.26 -6.87
CA ALA A 102 12.94 4.22 -5.72
C ALA A 102 12.16 4.00 -4.41
N LYS A 103 11.07 4.75 -4.20
CA LYS A 103 10.19 4.58 -3.03
C LYS A 103 9.58 3.18 -2.97
N ARG A 104 9.13 2.63 -4.10
CA ARG A 104 8.57 1.28 -4.16
C ARG A 104 9.61 0.21 -3.79
N LYS A 105 10.81 0.33 -4.36
CA LYS A 105 11.93 -0.57 -4.05
C LYS A 105 12.25 -0.54 -2.55
N LEU A 106 12.39 0.65 -1.98
CA LEU A 106 12.65 0.83 -0.54
C LEU A 106 11.54 0.22 0.33
N ILE A 107 10.27 0.38 -0.04
CA ILE A 107 9.15 -0.23 0.69
C ILE A 107 9.24 -1.75 0.67
N GLU A 108 9.56 -2.34 -0.48
CA GLU A 108 9.66 -3.79 -0.63
C GLU A 108 10.84 -4.35 0.17
N GLU A 109 12.02 -3.75 0.04
CA GLU A 109 13.21 -4.12 0.82
C GLU A 109 12.96 -4.01 2.33
N ASN A 110 12.24 -2.98 2.78
CA ASN A 110 11.88 -2.82 4.18
C ASN A 110 10.88 -3.89 4.65
N ARG A 111 9.96 -4.35 3.79
CA ARG A 111 9.04 -5.45 4.11
C ARG A 111 9.76 -6.78 4.20
N GLU A 112 10.68 -7.05 3.28
CA GLU A 112 11.51 -8.25 3.31
C GLU A 112 12.38 -8.30 4.56
N ARG A 113 13.02 -7.17 4.92
CA ARG A 113 13.80 -7.08 6.15
C ARG A 113 12.95 -7.38 7.39
N ARG A 114 11.78 -6.75 7.53
CA ARG A 114 10.86 -7.03 8.65
C ARG A 114 10.47 -8.51 8.72
N ARG A 115 10.19 -9.15 7.57
CA ARG A 115 9.87 -10.58 7.51
C ARG A 115 11.05 -11.46 7.95
N LYS A 116 12.28 -11.14 7.53
CA LYS A 116 13.48 -11.85 7.95
C LYS A 116 13.74 -11.68 9.45
N ASP A 117 13.57 -10.47 9.97
CA ASP A 117 13.73 -10.17 11.39
C ASP A 117 12.69 -10.94 12.24
N GLU A 118 11.43 -11.00 11.77
CA GLU A 118 10.37 -11.80 12.39
C GLU A 118 10.71 -13.30 12.37
N LEU A 119 11.14 -13.84 11.23
CA LEU A 119 11.54 -15.26 11.13
C LEU A 119 12.74 -15.57 12.02
N GLN A 120 13.76 -14.72 12.01
CA GLN A 120 14.93 -14.87 12.86
C GLN A 120 14.53 -14.84 14.35
N LYS A 121 13.63 -13.93 14.75
CA LYS A 121 13.11 -13.89 16.12
C LYS A 121 12.41 -15.20 16.49
N THR A 122 11.60 -15.78 15.61
CA THR A 122 10.96 -17.08 15.89
C THR A 122 11.96 -18.23 16.06
N VAL A 123 13.13 -18.15 15.43
CA VAL A 123 14.20 -19.14 15.59
C VAL A 123 14.93 -18.95 16.92
N TRP A 124 15.27 -17.70 17.28
CA TRP A 124 15.99 -17.39 18.53
C TRP A 124 15.12 -17.59 19.78
N ASP A 125 13.82 -17.28 19.71
CA ASP A 125 12.88 -17.47 20.82
C ASP A 125 12.43 -18.94 20.96
N ARG A 126 12.95 -19.87 20.15
CA ARG A 126 12.60 -21.30 20.25
C ARG A 126 13.31 -21.92 21.46
N PRO A 127 12.59 -22.42 22.48
CA PRO A 127 13.23 -23.06 23.62
C PRO A 127 14.01 -24.30 23.15
N GLU A 128 15.14 -24.55 23.80
CA GLU A 128 15.91 -25.76 23.57
C GLU A 128 15.08 -26.97 24.04
N PRO A 129 14.93 -28.04 23.23
CA PRO A 129 14.20 -29.21 23.65
C PRO A 129 14.81 -29.81 24.92
N SER A 130 13.95 -30.28 25.83
CA SER A 130 14.37 -31.06 26.98
C SER A 130 15.00 -32.39 26.54
N GLN A 131 15.69 -33.07 27.46
CA GLN A 131 16.34 -34.35 27.18
C GLN A 131 15.34 -35.42 26.68
N GLU A 132 14.15 -35.49 27.29
CA GLU A 132 13.09 -36.43 26.88
C GLU A 132 12.58 -36.12 25.47
N GLU A 133 12.38 -34.83 25.15
CA GLU A 133 11.99 -34.40 23.81
C GLU A 133 13.07 -34.70 22.77
N TRP A 134 14.35 -34.57 23.12
CA TRP A 134 15.47 -34.96 22.25
C TRP A 134 15.48 -36.46 21.95
N ASP A 135 15.23 -37.29 22.95
CA ASP A 135 15.17 -38.73 22.78
C ASP A 135 13.99 -39.14 21.89
N LEU A 136 12.83 -38.49 22.07
CA LEU A 136 11.67 -38.65 21.18
C LEU A 136 11.98 -38.21 19.73
N ILE A 137 12.57 -37.02 19.55
CA ILE A 137 12.97 -36.51 18.23
C ILE A 137 13.91 -37.49 17.53
N ARG A 138 14.90 -38.02 18.24
CA ARG A 138 15.88 -38.99 17.70
C ARG A 138 15.19 -40.27 17.26
N MET A 139 14.37 -40.86 18.14
CA MET A 139 13.64 -42.10 17.86
C MET A 139 12.72 -41.97 16.63
N VAL A 140 11.95 -40.88 16.53
CA VAL A 140 11.07 -40.64 15.37
C VAL A 140 11.88 -40.41 14.09
N THR A 141 13.01 -39.70 14.19
CA THR A 141 13.88 -39.45 13.03
C THR A 141 14.51 -40.75 12.52
N GLU A 142 14.99 -41.61 13.41
CA GLU A 142 15.55 -42.92 13.06
C GLU A 142 14.50 -43.87 12.48
N ALA A 143 13.29 -43.90 13.07
CA ALA A 143 12.16 -44.64 12.53
C ALA A 143 11.78 -44.12 11.13
N HIS A 144 11.79 -42.80 10.93
CA HIS A 144 11.58 -42.22 9.61
C HIS A 144 12.69 -42.64 8.64
N MET A 145 13.97 -42.52 9.02
CA MET A 145 15.08 -42.87 8.14
C MET A 145 15.10 -44.36 7.79
N SER A 146 14.85 -45.26 8.74
CA SER A 146 14.78 -46.71 8.48
C SER A 146 13.63 -47.11 7.56
N THR A 147 12.51 -46.38 7.60
CA THR A 147 11.35 -46.62 6.73
C THR A 147 11.40 -45.86 5.39
N ASN A 148 12.10 -44.73 5.32
CA ASN A 148 12.29 -43.90 4.12
C ASN A 148 13.66 -44.06 3.44
N ALA A 149 14.56 -44.91 3.95
CA ALA A 149 15.87 -45.20 3.35
C ALA A 149 15.78 -45.82 1.94
N GLN A 150 14.60 -46.24 1.49
CA GLN A 150 14.37 -46.77 0.14
C GLN A 150 14.03 -45.67 -0.90
N GLY A 151 14.76 -44.56 -0.89
CA GLY A 151 14.76 -43.57 -1.98
C GLY A 151 13.38 -43.09 -2.48
N ASN A 152 13.35 -42.53 -3.69
CA ASN A 152 12.20 -41.77 -4.24
C ASN A 152 10.97 -42.63 -4.63
N HIS A 153 10.89 -43.90 -4.23
CA HIS A 153 9.80 -44.80 -4.67
C HIS A 153 8.41 -44.35 -4.16
N TRP A 154 8.34 -43.76 -2.97
CA TRP A 154 7.08 -43.25 -2.41
C TRP A 154 6.52 -42.02 -3.13
N LYS A 155 7.37 -41.22 -3.82
CA LYS A 155 6.93 -40.03 -4.58
C LYS A 155 6.15 -40.37 -5.85
N GLN A 156 6.34 -41.55 -6.46
CA GLN A 156 5.60 -41.96 -7.67
C GLN A 156 4.11 -42.25 -7.40
N LYS A 157 3.72 -42.58 -6.16
CA LYS A 157 2.31 -42.86 -5.80
C LYS A 157 1.45 -41.62 -5.60
N ARG A 158 1.99 -40.39 -5.72
CA ARG A 158 1.21 -39.13 -5.67
C ARG A 158 0.70 -38.63 -7.02
N LYS A 159 0.59 -39.48 -8.05
CA LYS A 159 -0.16 -39.15 -9.28
C LYS A 159 -1.69 -39.01 -9.08
N PHE A 160 -2.21 -39.17 -7.85
CA PHE A 160 -3.65 -39.13 -7.56
C PHE A 160 -4.20 -37.83 -6.95
N LEU A 161 -3.48 -36.70 -7.01
CA LEU A 161 -4.03 -35.39 -6.60
C LEU A 161 -3.74 -34.25 -7.60
N VAL A 162 -3.74 -34.54 -8.90
CA VAL A 162 -3.91 -33.51 -9.94
C VAL A 162 -4.95 -34.00 -10.95
N ARG A 163 -6.24 -33.84 -10.63
CA ARG A 163 -7.39 -33.63 -11.56
C ARG A 163 -8.75 -33.70 -10.86
N ARG A 164 -9.04 -32.76 -9.94
CA ARG A 164 -10.46 -32.50 -9.59
C ARG A 164 -10.79 -31.09 -9.09
N LEU A 165 -10.25 -30.06 -9.76
CA LEU A 165 -10.79 -28.69 -9.69
C LEU A 165 -10.79 -28.03 -11.09
N LEU A 166 -11.28 -28.76 -12.10
CA LEU A 166 -11.72 -28.18 -13.38
C LEU A 166 -12.94 -28.99 -13.88
N ARG A 167 -14.07 -28.81 -13.20
CA ARG A 167 -15.46 -28.90 -13.68
C ARG A 167 -16.39 -29.02 -12.48
N GLY A 168 -17.24 -28.01 -12.33
CA GLY A 168 -18.16 -27.75 -11.23
C GLY A 168 -18.39 -26.26 -11.21
#